data_AF-A0A352EDY5-F1
#
_entry.id   AF-A0A352EDY5-F1
#
_cell.length_a   1.000
_cell.length_b   1.000
_cell.length_c   1.000
_cell.angle_alpha   90.00
_cell.angle_beta   90.00
_cell.angle_gamma   90.00
#
_symmetry.space_group_name_H-M   'P 1'
#
loop_
_entity.id
_entity.type
_entity.pdbx_description
1 polymer ?
#
loop_
_entity_poly.entity_id
_entity_poly.type
_entity_poly.pdbx_seq_one_letter_code
_entity_poly.pdbx_strand_id
1 'polypeptide(L)'
;PAKGVLLQTDELVSAYISNRPLQVWLPSTYDSKRKHAVLYMYDGQMLFDASNAWNHKEWRVDEVIDSLMGLNEILPTIVVALHNGGQQRSFEYFPQKPYNELNVAFSDSMMADISKDYSSDGVFNVKSDDYLSYIIEEVMPVINESFHVNEDKSATVIAGSSMGGLMSMYAIGEYPNI
;
A
#
# COMPACT_ATOMS: atom_id res chain seq x y z
N PRO A 1 12.61 17.90 -8.43
CA PRO A 1 11.94 17.91 -7.12
C PRO A 1 10.46 18.23 -7.27
N ALA A 2 9.59 17.30 -6.87
CA ALA A 2 8.17 17.58 -6.72
C ALA A 2 7.95 18.79 -5.81
N LYS A 3 6.91 19.59 -6.11
CA LYS A 3 6.55 20.77 -5.30
C LYS A 3 5.55 20.46 -4.19
N GLY A 4 5.15 19.19 -4.06
CA GLY A 4 4.19 18.73 -3.07
C GLY A 4 4.76 18.70 -1.65
N VAL A 5 3.89 18.35 -0.69
CA VAL A 5 4.24 18.22 0.73
C VAL A 5 4.07 16.77 1.14
N LEU A 6 5.11 16.17 1.73
CA LEU A 6 5.03 14.85 2.35
C LEU A 6 4.72 15.02 3.84
N LEU A 7 3.59 14.46 4.26
CA LEU A 7 3.19 14.34 5.66
C LEU A 7 3.52 12.93 6.15
N GLN A 8 3.94 12.82 7.41
CA GLN A 8 4.28 11.54 8.02
C GLN A 8 3.90 11.53 9.50
N THR A 9 3.34 10.41 9.97
CA THR A 9 3.24 10.09 11.40
C THR A 9 4.52 9.43 11.90
N ASP A 10 4.87 9.61 13.17
CA ASP A 10 5.95 8.83 13.79
C ASP A 10 5.65 7.33 13.67
N GLU A 11 4.42 6.95 14.04
CA GLU A 11 3.91 5.60 13.96
C GLU A 11 2.38 5.61 13.93
N LEU A 12 1.77 4.74 13.12
CA LEU A 12 0.34 4.39 13.22
C LEU A 12 0.23 3.06 13.98
N VAL A 13 -0.44 3.10 15.13
CA VAL A 13 -0.73 1.91 15.92
C VAL A 13 -1.75 1.06 15.20
N SER A 14 -1.49 -0.25 15.09
CA SER A 14 -2.38 -1.18 14.39
C SER A 14 -2.74 -2.38 15.26
N ALA A 15 -4.00 -2.80 15.17
CA ALA A 15 -4.49 -4.05 15.74
C ALA A 15 -4.21 -5.27 14.84
N TYR A 16 -3.90 -5.04 13.56
CA TYR A 16 -3.79 -6.09 12.54
C TYR A 16 -2.35 -6.43 12.15
N ILE A 17 -1.50 -5.41 12.01
CA ILE A 17 -0.10 -5.57 11.61
C ILE A 17 0.84 -4.87 12.60
N SER A 18 2.15 -5.07 12.44
CA SER A 18 3.10 -4.31 13.26
C SER A 18 2.97 -2.82 12.96
N ASN A 19 3.00 -2.01 14.01
CA ASN A 19 2.99 -0.57 13.89
C ASN A 19 4.08 -0.06 12.93
N ARG A 20 3.76 0.99 12.17
CA ARG A 20 4.62 1.58 11.14
C ARG A 20 4.16 3.00 10.79
N PRO A 21 5.03 3.86 10.24
CA PRO A 21 4.63 5.21 9.84
C PRO A 21 3.58 5.16 8.73
N LEU A 22 2.66 6.12 8.77
CA LEU A 22 1.77 6.42 7.65
C LEU A 22 2.28 7.69 6.97
N GLN A 23 2.52 7.59 5.67
CA GLN A 23 2.96 8.71 4.84
C GLN A 23 1.87 9.10 3.85
N VAL A 24 1.63 10.40 3.72
CA VAL A 24 0.68 10.96 2.75
C VAL A 24 1.35 12.08 2.00
N TRP A 25 1.45 11.94 0.69
CA TRP A 25 1.91 13.00 -0.18
C TRP A 25 0.73 13.81 -0.69
N LEU A 26 0.82 15.14 -0.53
CA LEU A 26 -0.13 16.10 -1.04
C LEU A 26 0.47 16.82 -2.26
N PRO A 27 -0.28 16.94 -3.37
CA PRO A 27 0.19 17.69 -4.53
C PRO A 27 0.37 19.17 -4.20
N SER A 28 1.20 19.86 -4.97
CA SER A 28 1.44 21.29 -4.79
C SER A 28 0.17 22.14 -4.92
N THR A 29 -0.85 21.61 -5.59
CA THR A 29 -2.17 22.20 -5.80
C THR A 29 -3.24 21.69 -4.83
N TYR A 30 -2.86 21.05 -3.72
CA TYR A 30 -3.80 20.56 -2.73
C TYR A 30 -4.66 21.70 -2.17
N ASP A 31 -5.97 21.45 -2.07
CA ASP A 31 -6.96 22.41 -1.54
C ASP A 31 -7.97 21.68 -0.65
N SER A 32 -8.02 22.02 0.64
CA SER A 32 -8.92 21.36 1.59
C SER A 32 -10.41 21.56 1.32
N LYS A 33 -10.80 22.41 0.35
CA LYS A 33 -12.19 22.64 -0.05
C LYS A 33 -12.65 21.76 -1.22
N ARG A 34 -11.74 21.12 -1.95
CA ARG A 34 -12.06 20.26 -3.10
C ARG A 34 -11.84 18.79 -2.73
N LYS A 35 -12.66 17.91 -3.31
CA LYS A 35 -12.46 16.47 -3.20
C LYS A 35 -11.25 16.02 -4.03
N HIS A 36 -10.40 15.20 -3.44
CA HIS A 36 -9.27 14.55 -4.09
C HIS A 36 -9.49 13.05 -4.21
N ALA A 37 -9.11 12.47 -5.35
CA ALA A 37 -8.92 11.03 -5.48
C ALA A 37 -7.79 10.57 -4.56
N VAL A 38 -7.80 9.30 -4.17
CA VAL A 38 -6.79 8.70 -3.30
C VAL A 38 -6.14 7.53 -4.01
N LEU A 39 -4.81 7.62 -4.17
CA LEU A 39 -3.98 6.55 -4.66
C LEU A 39 -3.23 5.91 -3.47
N TYR A 40 -3.68 4.76 -3.03
CA TYR A 40 -3.01 3.91 -2.05
C TYR A 40 -1.92 3.09 -2.75
N MET A 41 -0.67 3.26 -2.35
CA MET A 41 0.44 2.55 -2.98
C MET A 41 1.24 1.73 -1.98
N TYR A 42 1.38 0.44 -2.29
CA TYR A 42 2.26 -0.48 -1.58
C TYR A 42 3.73 -0.09 -1.72
N ASP A 43 4.57 -0.62 -0.83
CA ASP A 43 5.99 -0.30 -0.73
C ASP A 43 6.24 1.20 -0.50
N GLY A 44 5.44 1.81 0.38
CA GLY A 44 5.43 3.25 0.69
C GLY A 44 6.81 3.87 0.91
N GLN A 45 7.73 3.14 1.54
CA GLN A 45 9.12 3.58 1.78
C GLN A 45 9.94 3.85 0.50
N MET A 46 9.46 3.42 -0.68
CA MET A 46 10.15 3.56 -1.97
C MET A 46 9.61 4.71 -2.82
N LEU A 47 8.49 5.34 -2.45
CA LEU A 47 7.73 6.16 -3.38
C LEU A 47 8.33 7.56 -3.62
N PHE A 48 8.80 8.22 -2.56
CA PHE A 48 9.03 9.67 -2.55
C PHE A 48 10.44 10.14 -2.22
N ASP A 49 11.27 9.30 -1.58
CA ASP A 49 12.58 9.73 -1.12
C ASP A 49 13.66 8.68 -1.39
N ALA A 50 14.58 9.02 -2.28
CA ALA A 50 15.71 8.18 -2.64
C ALA A 50 16.70 7.94 -1.47
N SER A 51 16.67 8.76 -0.42
CA SER A 51 17.50 8.55 0.78
C SER A 51 17.02 7.39 1.66
N ASN A 52 15.73 7.03 1.57
CA ASN A 52 15.11 5.93 2.32
C ASN A 52 14.98 4.62 1.51
N ALA A 53 15.26 4.66 0.20
CA ALA A 53 15.15 3.51 -0.70
C ALA A 53 16.37 2.57 -0.60
N TRP A 54 16.15 1.25 -0.48
CA TRP A 54 17.21 0.23 -0.37
C TRP A 54 18.22 0.20 -1.52
N ASN A 55 17.90 0.86 -2.64
CA ASN A 55 18.72 0.95 -3.86
C ASN A 55 19.06 2.39 -4.25
N HIS A 56 18.80 3.38 -3.38
CA HIS A 56 18.91 4.82 -3.66
C HIS A 56 18.11 5.30 -4.89
N LYS A 57 17.04 4.59 -5.23
CA LYS A 57 16.12 4.95 -6.32
C LYS A 57 14.70 4.99 -5.80
N GLU A 58 14.19 6.19 -5.60
CA GLU A 58 12.77 6.41 -5.42
C GLU A 58 12.01 6.12 -6.72
N TRP A 59 10.73 5.81 -6.59
CA TRP A 59 9.85 5.59 -7.74
C TRP A 59 9.36 6.88 -8.37
N ARG A 60 9.58 8.03 -7.72
CA ARG A 60 9.26 9.38 -8.22
C ARG A 60 7.77 9.56 -8.44
N VAL A 61 6.96 8.93 -7.59
CA VAL A 61 5.50 8.95 -7.71
C VAL A 61 4.96 10.37 -7.60
N ASP A 62 5.49 11.13 -6.65
CA ASP A 62 5.19 12.54 -6.44
C ASP A 62 5.40 13.38 -7.71
N GLU A 63 6.55 13.26 -8.38
CA GLU A 63 6.80 14.03 -9.61
C GLU A 63 5.86 13.64 -10.76
N VAL A 64 5.58 12.34 -10.91
CA VAL A 64 4.71 11.87 -11.99
C VAL A 64 3.28 12.33 -11.75
N ILE A 65 2.76 12.18 -10.53
CA ILE A 65 1.40 12.62 -10.18
C ILE A 65 1.27 14.15 -10.29
N ASP A 66 2.22 14.93 -9.77
CA ASP A 66 2.19 16.41 -9.88
C ASP A 66 2.23 16.86 -11.35
N SER A 67 3.03 16.19 -12.19
CA SER A 67 3.09 16.47 -13.63
C SER A 67 1.79 16.13 -14.36
N LEU A 68 1.18 14.96 -14.08
CA LEU A 68 -0.08 14.56 -14.71
C LEU A 68 -1.23 15.47 -14.28
N MET A 69 -1.25 15.89 -13.01
CA MET A 69 -2.20 16.88 -12.51
C MET A 69 -2.02 18.24 -13.17
N GLY A 70 -0.77 18.70 -13.34
CA GLY A 70 -0.46 19.95 -14.04
C GLY A 70 -0.87 19.95 -15.51
N LEU A 71 -0.91 18.77 -16.15
CA LEU A 71 -1.41 18.56 -17.51
C LEU A 71 -2.94 18.33 -17.58
N ASN A 72 -3.63 18.26 -16.44
CA ASN A 72 -5.05 17.90 -16.34
C ASN A 72 -5.40 16.50 -16.93
N GLU A 73 -4.46 15.56 -16.91
CA GLU A 73 -4.66 14.19 -17.42
C GLU A 73 -5.26 13.25 -16.37
N ILE A 74 -5.19 13.63 -15.09
CA ILE A 74 -5.75 12.87 -13.98
C ILE A 74 -6.57 13.76 -13.04
N LEU A 75 -7.41 13.12 -12.22
CA LEU A 75 -8.10 13.80 -11.14
C LEU A 75 -7.09 14.39 -10.14
N PRO A 76 -7.48 15.42 -9.38
CA PRO A 76 -6.71 15.90 -8.25
C PRO A 76 -6.54 14.74 -7.28
N THR A 77 -5.30 14.35 -6.99
CA THR A 77 -5.00 13.08 -6.32
C THR A 77 -4.01 13.30 -5.18
N ILE A 78 -4.30 12.71 -4.02
CA ILE A 78 -3.32 12.52 -2.95
C ILE A 78 -2.79 11.08 -3.01
N VAL A 79 -1.56 10.86 -2.53
CA VAL A 79 -0.95 9.52 -2.51
C VAL A 79 -0.73 9.08 -1.08
N VAL A 80 -1.26 7.92 -0.73
CA VAL A 80 -1.10 7.29 0.59
C VAL A 80 -0.08 6.16 0.45
N ALA A 81 1.06 6.31 1.10
CA ALA A 81 2.17 5.35 1.09
C ALA A 81 1.93 4.26 2.15
N LEU A 82 1.62 3.05 1.69
CA LEU A 82 1.43 1.86 2.51
C LEU A 82 2.77 1.14 2.71
N HIS A 83 3.39 1.35 3.87
CA HIS A 83 4.68 0.72 4.20
C HIS A 83 4.53 -0.79 4.42
N ASN A 84 5.46 -1.58 3.89
CA ASN A 84 5.55 -3.00 4.20
C ASN A 84 6.30 -3.23 5.53
N GLY A 85 6.19 -4.44 6.09
CA GLY A 85 6.80 -4.80 7.38
C GLY A 85 8.24 -5.32 7.26
N GLY A 86 8.99 -4.90 6.22
CA GLY A 86 10.36 -5.36 5.99
C GLY A 86 10.41 -6.86 5.71
N GLN A 87 10.97 -7.64 6.64
CA GLN A 87 10.95 -9.11 6.56
C GLN A 87 9.53 -9.69 6.49
N GLN A 88 8.52 -8.95 6.98
CA GLN A 88 7.13 -9.38 6.91
C GLN A 88 6.48 -9.16 5.54
N ARG A 89 7.12 -8.42 4.63
CA ARG A 89 6.53 -8.05 3.31
C ARG A 89 6.02 -9.27 2.55
N SER A 90 6.79 -10.35 2.51
CA SER A 90 6.40 -11.57 1.79
C SER A 90 5.17 -12.24 2.41
N PHE A 91 4.97 -12.13 3.72
CA PHE A 91 3.80 -12.68 4.39
C PHE A 91 2.58 -11.78 4.27
N GLU A 92 2.80 -10.46 4.34
CA GLU A 92 1.76 -9.44 4.23
C GLU A 92 1.19 -9.34 2.81
N TYR A 93 1.97 -9.64 1.76
CA TYR A 93 1.54 -9.45 0.37
C TYR A 93 1.18 -10.76 -0.36
N PHE A 94 1.32 -11.91 0.29
CA PHE A 94 0.93 -13.18 -0.33
C PHE A 94 -0.58 -13.39 -0.17
N PRO A 95 -1.34 -13.67 -1.24
CA PRO A 95 -2.80 -13.86 -1.14
C PRO A 95 -3.21 -15.00 -0.20
N GLN A 96 -3.91 -14.69 0.90
CA GLN A 96 -4.32 -15.64 1.94
C GLN A 96 -5.27 -16.72 1.41
N LYS A 97 -6.32 -16.35 0.69
CA LYS A 97 -7.26 -17.34 0.15
C LYS A 97 -6.59 -18.34 -0.79
N PRO A 98 -5.82 -17.91 -1.82
CA PRO A 98 -5.02 -18.83 -2.61
C PRO A 98 -4.04 -19.67 -1.77
N TYR A 99 -3.38 -19.08 -0.77
CA TYR A 99 -2.52 -19.84 0.13
C TYR A 99 -3.27 -20.97 0.86
N ASN A 100 -4.46 -20.69 1.39
CA ASN A 100 -5.27 -21.67 2.10
C ASN A 100 -5.64 -22.85 1.19
N GLU A 101 -5.95 -22.59 -0.09
CA GLU A 101 -6.23 -23.64 -1.08
C GLU A 101 -4.98 -24.47 -1.39
N LEU A 102 -3.82 -23.83 -1.56
CA LEU A 102 -2.54 -24.51 -1.80
C LEU A 102 -2.15 -25.40 -0.62
N ASN A 103 -2.36 -24.94 0.61
CA ASN A 103 -2.06 -25.69 1.82
C ASN A 103 -2.93 -26.95 2.00
N VAL A 104 -4.13 -26.97 1.40
CA VAL A 104 -4.97 -28.18 1.33
C VAL A 104 -4.49 -29.12 0.23
N ALA A 105 -3.97 -28.58 -0.88
CA ALA A 105 -3.60 -29.35 -2.05
C ALA A 105 -2.21 -29.99 -1.98
N PHE A 106 -1.28 -29.40 -1.23
CA PHE A 106 0.13 -29.81 -1.19
C PHE A 106 0.56 -30.34 0.17
N SER A 107 1.62 -31.16 0.18
CA SER A 107 2.17 -31.71 1.42
C SER A 107 2.94 -30.66 2.22
N ASP A 108 3.01 -30.85 3.53
CA ASP A 108 3.76 -29.97 4.45
C ASP A 108 5.22 -29.75 4.01
N SER A 109 5.88 -30.77 3.46
CA SER A 109 7.26 -30.67 2.96
C SER A 109 7.35 -29.72 1.76
N MET A 110 6.38 -29.76 0.85
CA MET A 110 6.36 -28.89 -0.31
C MET A 110 6.04 -27.45 0.09
N MET A 111 5.09 -27.27 1.01
CA MET A 111 4.78 -25.96 1.58
C MET A 111 6.00 -25.38 2.33
N ALA A 112 6.76 -26.21 3.05
CA ALA A 112 7.99 -25.79 3.72
C ALA A 112 9.10 -25.36 2.75
N ASP A 113 9.21 -25.99 1.58
CA ASP A 113 10.19 -25.57 0.57
C ASP A 113 9.81 -24.24 -0.09
N ILE A 114 8.53 -24.03 -0.42
CA ILE A 114 8.01 -22.74 -0.88
C ILE A 114 8.33 -21.64 0.16
N SER A 115 8.09 -21.95 1.44
CA SER A 115 8.31 -21.03 2.55
C SER A 115 9.78 -20.56 2.62
N LYS A 116 10.75 -21.47 2.42
CA LYS A 116 12.19 -21.13 2.40
C LYS A 116 12.55 -20.18 1.25
N ASP A 117 11.97 -20.36 0.07
CA ASP A 117 12.25 -19.51 -1.10
C ASP A 117 11.79 -18.06 -0.88
N TYR A 118 10.81 -17.84 0.00
CA TYR A 118 10.32 -16.51 0.40
C TYR A 118 10.98 -15.97 1.68
N SER A 119 12.13 -16.54 2.08
CA SER A 119 12.91 -16.11 3.26
C SER A 119 12.13 -16.23 4.58
N SER A 120 11.39 -17.32 4.77
CA SER A 120 10.83 -17.66 6.07
C SER A 120 11.66 -18.73 6.78
N ASP A 121 12.15 -18.39 7.97
CA ASP A 121 12.93 -19.26 8.85
C ASP A 121 12.06 -20.35 9.52
N GLY A 122 10.78 -20.43 9.15
CA GLY A 122 9.73 -21.24 9.79
C GLY A 122 8.40 -21.21 9.00
N VAL A 123 7.29 -21.36 9.73
CA VAL A 123 5.91 -21.37 9.18
C VAL A 123 5.63 -20.09 8.39
N PHE A 124 5.28 -20.23 7.11
CA PHE A 124 4.82 -19.13 6.25
C PHE A 124 3.44 -18.67 6.71
N ASN A 125 3.41 -17.77 7.68
CA ASN A 125 2.18 -17.24 8.23
C ASN A 125 1.71 -16.08 7.37
N VAL A 126 0.92 -16.37 6.34
CA VAL A 126 0.31 -15.35 5.48
C VAL A 126 -0.57 -14.41 6.31
N LYS A 127 -0.51 -13.11 5.97
CA LYS A 127 -1.18 -12.02 6.67
C LYS A 127 -1.78 -10.98 5.72
N SER A 128 -2.07 -11.35 4.48
CA SER A 128 -2.66 -10.40 3.54
C SER A 128 -4.02 -9.90 3.99
N ASP A 129 -4.84 -10.74 4.61
CA ASP A 129 -6.16 -10.33 5.12
C ASP A 129 -6.02 -9.33 6.29
N ASP A 130 -5.03 -9.54 7.16
CA ASP A 130 -4.69 -8.59 8.23
C ASP A 130 -4.19 -7.26 7.63
N TYR A 131 -3.35 -7.30 6.59
CA TYR A 131 -2.85 -6.10 5.93
C TYR A 131 -3.99 -5.33 5.22
N LEU A 132 -4.95 -6.02 4.59
CA LEU A 132 -6.13 -5.36 4.04
C LEU A 132 -7.01 -4.77 5.15
N SER A 133 -7.17 -5.47 6.28
CA SER A 133 -7.91 -4.96 7.43
C SER A 133 -7.24 -3.69 8.01
N TYR A 134 -5.91 -3.65 8.09
CA TYR A 134 -5.16 -2.43 8.42
C TYR A 134 -5.49 -1.27 7.46
N ILE A 135 -5.55 -1.53 6.16
CA ILE A 135 -5.87 -0.47 5.19
C ILE A 135 -7.31 0.03 5.41
N ILE A 136 -8.28 -0.88 5.44
CA ILE A 136 -9.71 -0.54 5.45
C ILE A 136 -10.16 0.04 6.79
N GLU A 137 -9.73 -0.56 7.90
CA GLU A 137 -10.25 -0.25 9.23
C GLU A 137 -9.42 0.81 9.97
N GLU A 138 -8.18 1.06 9.55
CA GLU A 138 -7.27 1.98 10.26
C GLU A 138 -6.74 3.09 9.36
N VAL A 139 -6.23 2.77 8.17
CA VAL A 139 -5.67 3.80 7.27
C VAL A 139 -6.78 4.64 6.63
N MET A 140 -7.77 4.03 5.98
CA MET A 140 -8.81 4.76 5.27
C MET A 140 -9.58 5.73 6.18
N PRO A 141 -9.98 5.37 7.42
CA PRO A 141 -10.62 6.32 8.32
C PRO A 141 -9.74 7.53 8.64
N VAL A 142 -8.45 7.32 8.94
CA VAL A 142 -7.50 8.42 9.17
C VAL A 142 -7.41 9.35 7.97
N ILE A 143 -7.39 8.80 6.75
CA ILE A 143 -7.35 9.59 5.52
C ILE A 143 -8.65 10.36 5.30
N ASN A 144 -9.81 9.71 5.46
CA ASN A 144 -11.12 10.32 5.23
C ASN A 144 -11.43 11.42 6.25
N GLU A 145 -10.95 11.28 7.49
CA GLU A 145 -11.11 12.30 8.54
C GLU A 145 -10.13 13.47 8.38
N SER A 146 -8.91 13.20 7.91
CA SER A 146 -7.84 14.22 7.83
C SER A 146 -7.87 15.04 6.54
N PHE A 147 -8.40 14.49 5.45
CA PHE A 147 -8.33 15.09 4.12
C PHE A 147 -9.71 15.14 3.44
N HIS A 148 -9.91 16.13 2.57
CA HIS A 148 -11.15 16.22 1.80
C HIS A 148 -11.06 15.31 0.56
N VAL A 149 -11.40 14.04 0.75
CA VAL A 149 -11.26 12.99 -0.28
C VAL A 149 -12.59 12.66 -0.97
N ASN A 150 -12.49 12.08 -2.16
CA ASN A 150 -13.62 11.47 -2.85
C ASN A 150 -13.67 9.98 -2.50
N GLU A 151 -14.64 9.59 -1.67
CA GLU A 151 -14.83 8.21 -1.21
C GLU A 151 -15.54 7.32 -2.24
N ASP A 152 -15.86 7.83 -3.42
CA ASP A 152 -16.37 7.00 -4.52
C ASP A 152 -15.27 6.05 -5.01
N LYS A 153 -15.59 4.76 -5.17
CA LYS A 153 -14.65 3.74 -5.66
C LYS A 153 -13.96 4.09 -6.99
N SER A 154 -14.59 4.91 -7.84
CA SER A 154 -13.96 5.38 -9.09
C SER A 154 -12.82 6.38 -8.86
N ALA A 155 -12.70 6.91 -7.65
CA ALA A 155 -11.65 7.83 -7.21
C ALA A 155 -10.73 7.23 -6.12
N THR A 156 -10.93 5.95 -5.79
CA THR A 156 -10.09 5.20 -4.85
C THR A 156 -9.31 4.14 -5.64
N VAL A 157 -7.98 4.25 -5.64
CA VAL A 157 -7.11 3.34 -6.38
C VAL A 157 -6.11 2.70 -5.43
N ILE A 158 -5.90 1.39 -5.56
CA ILE A 158 -4.82 0.67 -4.89
C ILE A 158 -3.85 0.09 -5.92
N ALA A 159 -2.55 0.32 -5.73
CA ALA A 159 -1.53 -0.06 -6.70
C ALA A 159 -0.21 -0.49 -6.07
N GLY A 160 0.58 -1.27 -6.80
CA GLY A 160 1.90 -1.73 -6.39
C GLY A 160 2.64 -2.41 -7.53
N SER A 161 3.91 -2.74 -7.29
CA SER A 161 4.76 -3.41 -8.27
C SER A 161 5.18 -4.79 -7.79
N SER A 162 5.37 -5.73 -8.72
CA SER A 162 5.74 -7.11 -8.42
C SER A 162 4.75 -7.73 -7.41
N MET A 163 5.23 -8.15 -6.24
CA MET A 163 4.38 -8.67 -5.17
C MET A 163 3.34 -7.65 -4.66
N GLY A 164 3.65 -6.34 -4.69
CA GLY A 164 2.66 -5.31 -4.39
C GLY A 164 1.56 -5.26 -5.45
N GLY A 165 1.85 -5.57 -6.72
CA GLY A 165 0.85 -5.69 -7.78
C GLY A 165 -0.03 -6.92 -7.61
N LEU A 166 0.56 -8.05 -7.19
CA LEU A 166 -0.20 -9.24 -6.79
C LEU A 166 -1.16 -8.91 -5.62
N MET A 167 -0.66 -8.19 -4.62
CA MET A 167 -1.45 -7.75 -3.47
C MET A 167 -2.56 -6.76 -3.88
N SER A 168 -2.32 -5.87 -4.85
CA SER A 168 -3.37 -5.01 -5.43
C SER A 168 -4.49 -5.82 -6.08
N MET A 169 -4.16 -6.87 -6.85
CA MET A 169 -5.17 -7.75 -7.45
C MET A 169 -5.97 -8.49 -6.38
N TYR A 170 -5.30 -8.93 -5.32
CA TYR A 170 -5.96 -9.57 -4.18
C TYR A 170 -6.91 -8.61 -3.46
N ALA A 171 -6.46 -7.37 -3.17
CA ALA A 171 -7.27 -6.33 -2.56
C ALA A 171 -8.56 -6.06 -3.37
N ILE A 172 -8.46 -5.94 -4.69
CA ILE A 172 -9.61 -5.72 -5.58
C ILE A 172 -10.56 -6.93 -5.56
N GLY A 173 -10.03 -8.15 -5.46
CA GLY A 173 -10.84 -9.36 -5.35
C GLY A 173 -11.60 -9.48 -4.02
N GLU A 174 -10.96 -9.08 -2.93
CA GLU A 174 -11.53 -9.13 -1.57
C GLU A 174 -12.50 -7.98 -1.29
N TYR A 175 -12.21 -6.79 -1.82
CA TYR A 175 -12.98 -5.57 -1.58
C TYR A 175 -13.41 -4.88 -2.90
N PRO A 176 -14.21 -5.54 -3.76
CA PRO A 176 -14.54 -5.04 -5.10
C PRO A 176 -15.47 -3.80 -5.12
N ASN A 177 -15.98 -3.40 -3.96
CA ASN A 177 -16.93 -2.29 -3.81
C ASN A 177 -16.35 -1.08 -3.07
N ILE A 178 -15.08 -1.18 -2.65
CA ILE A 178 -14.33 -0.07 -2.05
C ILE A 178 -13.59 0.69 -3.15
#